data_AF-A0AAD5ECW2-F1
#
_entry.id   AF-A0AAD5ECW2-F1
#
_cell.length_a   1.000
_cell.length_b   1.000
_cell.length_c   1.000
_cell.angle_alpha   90.00
_cell.angle_beta   90.00
_cell.angle_gamma   90.00
#
_symmetry.space_group_name_H-M   'P 1'
#
loop_
_entity.id
_entity.type
_entity.pdbx_description
1 polymer ?
#
loop_
_entity_poly.entity_id
_entity_poly.type
_entity_poly.pdbx_seq_one_letter_code
_entity_poly.pdbx_strand_id
1 'polypeptide(L)'
;MEMLKIPSLCQQYIKLISNLIEFFPDKLIGIPPGLFGNLMASLEYGMGHDITDVNILSFQAIAPLALWAYTQELQQGKFWDHVATMCIRMDFGQKSDEFSALSPIPAPIDFLKPSLEKFLHLNLELLLFKDFDPRLLDAASASLFPLIYCCRSSYLTAVNQIIQQQPVDIQDRLISAFRNLDTVTPSHLSEPSIVRHSQVFSEALLGLLREVRGVIRVK
;
A
#
# COMPACT_ATOMS: atom_id res chain seq x y z
N MET A 1 19.99 5.29 -14.29
CA MET A 1 18.95 4.41 -14.90
C MET A 1 19.35 3.80 -16.24
N GLU A 2 20.59 3.99 -16.74
CA GLU A 2 21.08 3.32 -17.97
C GLU A 2 21.36 1.81 -17.77
N MET A 3 21.66 1.36 -16.53
CA MET A 3 21.89 -0.07 -16.22
C MET A 3 20.63 -0.95 -16.27
N LEU A 4 19.42 -0.38 -16.36
CA LEU A 4 18.15 -1.11 -16.39
C LEU A 4 17.77 -1.62 -17.79
N LYS A 5 18.59 -1.35 -18.81
CA LYS A 5 18.38 -1.85 -20.19
C LYS A 5 18.69 -3.34 -20.36
N ILE A 6 19.29 -3.98 -19.35
CA ILE A 6 19.57 -5.42 -19.35
C ILE A 6 18.50 -6.13 -18.50
N PRO A 7 17.55 -6.87 -19.11
CA PRO A 7 16.40 -7.46 -18.42
C PRO A 7 16.77 -8.32 -17.21
N SER A 8 17.81 -9.15 -17.32
CA SER A 8 18.24 -10.06 -16.25
C SER A 8 18.84 -9.31 -15.06
N LEU A 9 19.55 -8.21 -15.29
CA LEU A 9 20.12 -7.38 -14.23
C LEU A 9 19.02 -6.58 -13.50
N CYS A 10 18.04 -6.04 -14.25
CA CYS A 10 16.88 -5.38 -13.67
C CYS A 10 16.10 -6.33 -12.76
N GLN A 11 15.82 -7.55 -13.22
CA GLN A 11 15.08 -8.54 -12.44
C GLN A 11 15.83 -8.94 -11.15
N GLN A 12 17.15 -9.16 -11.23
CA GLN A 12 17.95 -9.48 -10.04
C GLN A 12 18.01 -8.32 -9.04
N TYR A 13 18.17 -7.10 -9.54
CA TYR A 13 18.21 -5.90 -8.72
C TYR A 13 16.88 -5.65 -8.00
N ILE A 14 15.75 -5.73 -8.73
CA ILE A 14 14.42 -5.60 -8.14
C ILE A 14 14.18 -6.72 -7.14
N LYS A 15 14.50 -7.98 -7.46
CA LYS A 15 14.38 -9.10 -6.52
C LYS A 15 15.15 -8.87 -5.22
N LEU A 16 16.38 -8.35 -5.30
CA LEU A 16 17.18 -8.03 -4.13
C LEU A 16 16.49 -6.97 -3.24
N ILE A 17 15.99 -5.90 -3.87
CA ILE A 17 15.26 -4.84 -3.17
C ILE A 17 13.97 -5.38 -2.55
N SER A 18 13.20 -6.18 -3.29
CA SER A 18 11.98 -6.81 -2.82
C SER A 18 12.24 -7.63 -1.57
N ASN A 19 13.25 -8.50 -1.58
CA ASN A 19 13.64 -9.30 -0.42
C ASN A 19 14.08 -8.44 0.78
N LEU A 20 14.87 -7.39 0.54
CA LEU A 20 15.31 -6.50 1.62
C LEU A 20 14.11 -5.85 2.33
N ILE A 21 13.14 -5.38 1.56
CA ILE A 21 11.95 -4.70 2.06
C ILE A 21 11.00 -5.69 2.74
N GLU A 22 10.82 -6.88 2.17
CA GLU A 22 9.94 -7.92 2.70
C GLU A 22 10.43 -8.48 4.04
N PHE A 23 11.73 -8.79 4.14
CA PHE A 23 12.28 -9.45 5.33
C PHE A 23 12.81 -8.48 6.39
N PHE A 24 13.15 -7.25 6.01
CA PHE A 24 13.81 -6.28 6.91
C PHE A 24 13.23 -4.85 6.79
N PRO A 25 11.91 -4.66 6.92
CA PRO A 25 11.30 -3.34 6.78
C PRO A 25 11.75 -2.35 7.87
N ASP A 26 12.09 -2.85 9.05
CA ASP A 26 12.68 -2.08 10.16
C ASP A 26 14.03 -1.45 9.79
N LYS A 27 14.79 -2.06 8.87
CA LYS A 27 16.07 -1.52 8.40
C LYS A 27 15.91 -0.34 7.45
N LEU A 28 14.69 -0.04 7.00
CA LEU A 28 14.41 1.17 6.22
C LEU A 28 14.42 2.42 7.10
N ILE A 29 14.33 2.26 8.42
CA ILE A 29 14.38 3.36 9.37
C ILE A 29 15.83 3.86 9.46
N GLY A 30 16.05 5.13 9.15
CA GLY A 30 17.35 5.79 9.32
C GLY A 30 18.37 5.53 8.21
N ILE A 31 18.00 4.87 7.10
CA ILE A 31 18.88 4.84 5.93
C ILE A 31 18.98 6.24 5.29
N PRO A 32 20.09 6.54 4.58
CA PRO A 32 20.25 7.82 3.92
C PRO A 32 19.06 8.14 2.99
N PRO A 33 18.48 9.36 3.04
CA PRO A 33 17.28 9.70 2.27
C PRO A 33 17.43 9.47 0.75
N GLY A 34 18.63 9.69 0.21
CA GLY A 34 18.91 9.40 -1.20
C GLY A 34 18.87 7.91 -1.54
N LEU A 35 19.36 7.05 -0.64
CA LEU A 35 19.28 5.60 -0.81
C LEU A 35 17.83 5.13 -0.69
N PHE A 36 17.09 5.61 0.31
CA PHE A 36 15.66 5.32 0.46
C PHE A 36 14.88 5.71 -0.81
N GLY A 37 15.08 6.95 -1.29
CA GLY A 37 14.43 7.43 -2.50
C GLY A 37 14.74 6.56 -3.72
N ASN A 38 15.99 6.10 -3.86
CA ASN A 38 16.38 5.20 -4.93
C ASN A 38 15.69 3.83 -4.83
N LEU A 39 15.54 3.27 -3.62
CA LEU A 39 14.83 2.00 -3.41
C LEU A 39 13.35 2.12 -3.80
N MET A 40 12.68 3.18 -3.33
CA MET A 40 11.26 3.41 -3.64
C MET A 40 11.05 3.69 -5.12
N ALA A 41 11.91 4.51 -5.75
CA ALA A 41 11.86 4.78 -7.18
C ALA A 41 12.15 3.52 -8.02
N SER A 42 12.97 2.58 -7.51
CA SER A 42 13.22 1.30 -8.18
C SER A 42 11.98 0.42 -8.16
N LEU A 43 11.26 0.36 -7.03
CA LEU A 43 9.98 -0.35 -6.95
C LEU A 43 8.93 0.28 -7.85
N GLU A 44 8.80 1.61 -7.84
CA GLU A 44 7.90 2.39 -8.70
C GLU A 44 8.15 2.07 -10.19
N TYR A 45 9.42 2.14 -10.61
CA TYR A 45 9.83 1.75 -11.96
C TYR A 45 9.47 0.30 -12.28
N GLY A 46 9.71 -0.61 -11.33
CA GLY A 46 9.42 -2.03 -11.51
C GLY A 46 7.94 -2.35 -11.59
N MET A 47 7.03 -1.59 -10.97
CA MET A 47 5.57 -1.83 -11.07
C MET A 47 5.03 -1.61 -12.48
N GLY A 48 5.59 -0.62 -13.19
CA GLY A 48 5.18 -0.24 -14.54
C GLY A 48 6.08 -0.78 -15.64
N HIS A 49 6.89 -1.81 -15.36
CA HIS A 49 7.82 -2.39 -16.33
C HIS A 49 7.09 -3.26 -17.36
N ASP A 50 7.67 -3.38 -18.56
CA ASP A 50 7.11 -4.23 -19.62
C ASP A 50 7.27 -5.74 -19.35
N ILE A 51 8.04 -6.10 -18.31
CA ILE A 51 8.34 -7.49 -17.96
C ILE A 51 7.44 -7.85 -16.78
N THR A 52 6.46 -8.71 -17.03
CA THR A 52 5.47 -9.13 -16.02
C THR A 52 6.13 -9.60 -14.72
N ASP A 53 7.21 -10.37 -14.78
CA ASP A 53 7.90 -10.86 -13.58
C ASP A 53 8.50 -9.73 -12.73
N VAL A 54 8.97 -8.65 -13.37
CA VAL A 54 9.49 -7.48 -12.67
C VAL A 54 8.34 -6.75 -11.96
N ASN A 55 7.19 -6.60 -12.62
CA ASN A 55 5.98 -6.02 -12.01
C ASN A 55 5.54 -6.84 -10.80
N ILE A 56 5.46 -8.17 -10.94
CA ILE A 56 5.08 -9.08 -9.87
C ILE A 56 6.01 -8.91 -8.66
N LEU A 57 7.32 -8.92 -8.87
CA LEU A 57 8.31 -8.76 -7.79
C LEU A 57 8.19 -7.40 -7.09
N SER A 58 7.89 -6.32 -7.83
CA SER A 58 7.64 -5.01 -7.23
C SER A 58 6.37 -4.99 -6.39
N PHE A 59 5.26 -5.51 -6.91
CA PHE A 59 4.01 -5.59 -6.15
C PHE A 59 4.16 -6.48 -4.90
N GLN A 60 4.86 -7.61 -5.02
CA GLN A 60 5.16 -8.52 -3.91
C GLN A 60 6.02 -7.88 -2.82
N ALA A 61 6.87 -6.91 -3.16
CA ALA A 61 7.62 -6.14 -2.16
C ALA A 61 6.75 -5.10 -1.43
N ILE A 62 5.82 -4.47 -2.16
CA ILE A 62 5.01 -3.38 -1.64
C ILE A 62 3.95 -3.89 -0.67
N ALA A 63 3.36 -5.06 -0.93
CA ALA A 63 2.35 -5.67 -0.06
C ALA A 63 2.81 -5.82 1.41
N PRO A 64 3.93 -6.50 1.72
CA PRO A 64 4.43 -6.62 3.10
C PRO A 64 4.92 -5.29 3.66
N LEU A 65 5.46 -4.38 2.84
CA LEU A 65 5.87 -3.05 3.30
C LEU A 65 4.67 -2.21 3.79
N ALA A 66 3.61 -2.16 2.99
CA ALA A 66 2.39 -1.45 3.34
C ALA A 66 1.72 -2.10 4.57
N LEU A 67 1.68 -3.43 4.61
CA LEU A 67 1.16 -4.14 5.77
C LEU A 67 1.97 -3.83 7.03
N TRP A 68 3.29 -3.86 6.95
CA TRP A 68 4.17 -3.48 8.06
C TRP A 68 3.90 -2.05 8.51
N ALA A 69 3.84 -1.08 7.60
CA ALA A 69 3.55 0.32 7.92
C ALA A 69 2.20 0.45 8.66
N TYR A 70 1.16 -0.19 8.16
CA TYR A 70 -0.14 -0.20 8.83
C TYR A 70 -0.10 -0.81 10.24
N THR A 71 0.61 -1.93 10.43
CA THR A 71 0.76 -2.54 11.76
C THR A 71 1.51 -1.63 12.75
N GLN A 72 2.48 -0.85 12.27
CA GLN A 72 3.19 0.12 13.10
C GLN A 72 2.26 1.27 13.55
N GLU A 73 1.41 1.78 12.66
CA GLU A 73 0.38 2.78 13.00
C GLU A 73 -0.58 2.26 14.09
N LEU A 74 -1.02 1.01 13.99
CA LEU A 74 -1.87 0.39 15.01
C LEU A 74 -1.15 0.26 16.36
N GLN A 75 0.15 -0.05 16.35
CA GLN A 75 0.95 -0.11 17.57
C GLN A 75 1.17 1.28 18.17
N GLN A 76 1.34 2.33 17.36
CA GLN A 76 1.37 3.72 17.83
C GLN A 76 0.09 4.12 18.54
N GLY A 77 -1.08 3.86 17.94
CA GLY A 77 -2.36 4.18 18.58
C GLY A 77 -2.52 3.49 19.94
N LYS A 78 -2.27 2.17 19.99
CA LYS A 78 -2.35 1.38 21.23
C LYS A 78 -1.35 1.84 22.30
N PHE A 79 -0.14 2.22 21.89
CA PHE A 79 0.89 2.73 22.81
C PHE A 79 0.40 4.02 23.48
N TRP A 80 -0.06 5.00 22.70
CA TRP A 80 -0.53 6.28 23.25
C TRP A 80 -1.83 6.13 24.06
N ASP A 81 -2.74 5.22 23.69
CA ASP A 81 -3.91 4.89 24.50
C ASP A 81 -3.51 4.32 25.87
N HIS A 82 -2.48 3.47 25.89
CA HIS A 82 -1.95 2.89 27.11
C HIS A 82 -1.26 3.95 28.00
N VAL A 83 -0.43 4.81 27.40
CA VAL A 83 0.18 5.97 28.08
C VAL A 83 -0.90 6.85 28.69
N ALA A 84 -1.92 7.23 27.92
CA ALA A 84 -3.02 8.07 28.40
C ALA A 84 -3.78 7.41 29.57
N THR A 85 -4.05 6.11 29.46
CA THR A 85 -4.71 5.34 30.54
C THR A 85 -3.85 5.27 31.81
N MET A 86 -2.53 5.12 31.68
CA MET A 86 -1.61 5.13 32.82
C MET A 86 -1.49 6.53 33.45
N CYS A 87 -1.39 7.59 32.65
CA CYS A 87 -1.38 8.97 33.13
C CYS A 87 -2.68 9.34 33.86
N ILE A 88 -3.82 8.80 33.45
CA ILE A 88 -5.10 9.00 34.16
C ILE A 88 -5.15 8.23 35.49
N ARG A 89 -4.51 7.07 35.59
CA ARG A 89 -4.52 6.21 36.79
C ARG A 89 -3.48 6.60 37.85
N MET A 90 -2.44 7.32 37.44
CA MET A 90 -1.33 7.72 38.28
C MET A 90 -1.27 9.24 38.27
N ASP A 91 -1.73 9.91 39.34
CA ASP A 91 -1.59 11.37 39.56
C ASP A 91 -0.10 11.77 39.67
N PHE A 92 0.66 11.59 38.60
CA PHE A 92 2.10 11.83 38.56
C PHE A 92 2.39 13.15 37.86
N GLY A 93 2.79 14.14 38.67
CA GLY A 93 3.70 15.18 38.21
C GLY A 93 5.01 14.55 37.75
N GLN A 94 5.39 14.81 36.50
CA GLN A 94 6.73 14.64 35.91
C GLN A 94 7.54 13.40 36.34
N LYS A 95 7.32 12.27 35.66
CA LYS A 95 8.40 11.31 35.34
C LYS A 95 8.17 10.70 33.95
N SER A 96 8.63 11.41 32.92
CA SER A 96 8.56 11.03 31.51
C SER A 96 9.50 9.87 31.13
N ASP A 97 10.56 9.65 31.92
CA ASP A 97 11.73 8.90 31.44
C ASP A 97 11.70 7.40 31.80
N GLU A 98 10.89 6.99 32.78
CA GLU A 98 10.68 5.56 33.12
C GLU A 98 9.66 4.86 32.19
N PHE A 99 8.82 5.63 31.48
CA PHE A 99 7.76 5.08 30.62
C PHE A 99 8.30 4.54 29.29
N SER A 100 9.46 5.06 28.84
CA SER A 100 10.15 4.66 27.61
C SER A 100 10.68 3.22 27.65
N ALA A 101 10.69 2.57 28.82
CA ALA A 101 11.28 1.25 29.04
C ALA A 101 10.29 0.08 28.99
N LEU A 102 8.97 0.35 28.98
CA LEU A 102 7.94 -0.70 29.17
C LEU A 102 7.19 -1.16 27.91
N SER A 103 7.46 -0.58 26.73
CA SER A 103 7.01 -1.13 25.44
C SER A 103 7.86 -0.59 24.30
N PRO A 104 8.07 -1.34 23.21
CA PRO A 104 8.85 -0.83 22.08
C PRO A 104 8.17 0.43 21.54
N ILE A 105 8.88 1.56 21.58
CA ILE A 105 8.45 2.79 20.94
C ILE A 105 8.22 2.42 19.47
N PRO A 106 6.99 2.54 18.96
CA PRO A 106 6.71 2.16 17.59
C PRO A 106 7.54 3.02 16.63
N ALA A 107 7.96 2.42 15.53
CA ALA A 107 8.84 3.09 14.57
C ALA A 107 8.20 4.35 13.98
N PRO A 108 8.94 5.45 13.78
CA PRO A 108 8.45 6.58 12.99
C PRO A 108 8.34 6.15 11.53
N ILE A 109 7.12 6.08 10.98
CA ILE A 109 6.87 5.64 9.60
C ILE A 109 6.43 6.76 8.65
N ASP A 110 6.39 8.01 9.12
CA ASP A 110 5.96 9.17 8.31
C ASP A 110 6.78 9.33 7.02
N PHE A 111 8.05 8.92 7.05
CA PHE A 111 8.94 8.95 5.89
C PHE A 111 8.49 8.01 4.75
N LEU A 112 7.75 6.94 5.07
CA LEU A 112 7.23 6.00 4.07
C LEU A 112 5.99 6.55 3.35
N LYS A 113 5.20 7.38 4.04
CA LYS A 113 3.87 7.80 3.57
C LYS A 113 3.87 8.36 2.13
N PRO A 114 4.79 9.26 1.73
CA PRO A 114 4.81 9.75 0.35
C PRO A 114 5.04 8.66 -0.69
N SER A 115 5.78 7.61 -0.34
CA SER A 115 6.06 6.49 -1.25
C SER A 115 4.87 5.53 -1.34
N LEU A 116 4.21 5.24 -0.22
CA LEU A 116 2.99 4.43 -0.19
C LEU A 116 1.86 5.09 -0.99
N GLU A 117 1.69 6.42 -0.87
CA GLU A 117 0.70 7.16 -1.67
C GLU A 117 1.00 7.06 -3.18
N LYS A 118 2.26 7.17 -3.59
CA LYS A 118 2.65 6.97 -4.99
C LYS A 118 2.34 5.56 -5.48
N PHE A 119 2.68 4.54 -4.70
CA PHE A 119 2.39 3.15 -5.06
C PHE A 119 0.89 2.91 -5.18
N LEU A 120 0.07 3.48 -4.30
CA LEU A 120 -1.39 3.41 -4.39
C LEU A 120 -1.89 3.98 -5.72
N HIS A 121 -1.48 5.20 -6.06
CA HIS A 121 -1.91 5.85 -7.30
C HIS A 121 -1.46 5.08 -8.55
N LEU A 122 -0.20 4.63 -8.58
CA LEU A 122 0.35 3.86 -9.70
C LEU A 122 -0.36 2.52 -9.85
N ASN A 123 -0.69 1.83 -8.75
CA ASN A 123 -1.43 0.57 -8.79
C ASN A 123 -2.84 0.77 -9.37
N LEU A 124 -3.56 1.80 -8.93
CA LEU A 124 -4.86 2.16 -9.51
C LEU A 124 -4.75 2.52 -11.00
N GLU A 125 -3.71 3.27 -11.39
CA GLU A 125 -3.46 3.62 -12.80
C GLU A 125 -3.24 2.38 -13.66
N LEU A 126 -2.37 1.47 -13.20
CA LEU A 126 -2.04 0.23 -13.89
C LEU A 126 -3.26 -0.69 -14.03
N LEU A 127 -4.06 -0.83 -12.97
CA LEU A 127 -5.24 -1.67 -12.96
C LEU A 127 -6.35 -1.15 -13.89
N LEU A 128 -6.63 0.15 -13.84
CA LEU A 128 -7.82 0.71 -14.48
C LEU A 128 -7.55 1.19 -15.91
N PHE A 129 -6.40 1.79 -16.17
CA PHE A 129 -6.14 2.51 -17.41
C PHE A 129 -5.11 1.82 -18.31
N LYS A 130 -4.05 1.21 -17.76
CA LYS A 130 -3.00 0.52 -18.56
C LYS A 130 -3.38 -0.89 -18.95
N ASP A 131 -2.69 -1.41 -19.97
CA ASP A 131 -2.86 -2.80 -20.39
C ASP A 131 -2.43 -3.69 -19.24
N PHE A 132 -3.37 -4.52 -18.80
CA PHE A 132 -3.22 -5.24 -17.55
C PHE A 132 -3.21 -6.71 -17.88
N ASP A 133 -2.05 -7.30 -17.65
CA ASP A 133 -1.86 -8.73 -17.71
C ASP A 133 -2.60 -9.37 -16.52
N PRO A 134 -3.57 -10.27 -16.75
CA PRO A 134 -4.30 -10.94 -15.68
C PRO A 134 -3.41 -11.66 -14.66
N ARG A 135 -2.18 -12.04 -15.05
CA ARG A 135 -1.18 -12.62 -14.14
C ARG A 135 -0.75 -11.67 -13.01
N LEU A 136 -0.96 -10.37 -13.18
CA LEU A 136 -0.64 -9.34 -12.18
C LEU A 136 -1.72 -9.19 -11.12
N LEU A 137 -2.93 -9.73 -11.33
CA LEU A 137 -4.09 -9.47 -10.47
C LEU A 137 -3.82 -9.79 -9.01
N ASP A 138 -3.28 -10.98 -8.72
CA ASP A 138 -3.07 -11.40 -7.34
C ASP A 138 -2.03 -10.51 -6.64
N ALA A 139 -0.93 -10.17 -7.32
CA ALA A 139 0.13 -9.33 -6.76
C ALA A 139 -0.33 -7.86 -6.60
N ALA A 140 -1.00 -7.31 -7.60
CA ALA A 140 -1.55 -5.96 -7.57
C ALA A 140 -2.64 -5.82 -6.51
N SER A 141 -3.51 -6.83 -6.36
CA SER A 141 -4.52 -6.90 -5.31
C SER A 141 -3.91 -6.98 -3.91
N ALA A 142 -2.96 -7.90 -3.71
CA ALA A 142 -2.28 -8.09 -2.43
C ALA A 142 -1.53 -6.84 -1.95
N SER A 143 -1.04 -6.01 -2.88
CA SER A 143 -0.41 -4.73 -2.56
C SER A 143 -1.41 -3.59 -2.41
N LEU A 144 -2.44 -3.51 -3.26
CA LEU A 144 -3.46 -2.46 -3.20
C LEU A 144 -4.22 -2.51 -1.88
N PHE A 145 -4.55 -3.71 -1.40
CA PHE A 145 -5.32 -3.89 -0.17
C PHE A 145 -4.72 -3.15 1.04
N PRO A 146 -3.48 -3.45 1.51
CA PRO A 146 -2.87 -2.72 2.63
C PRO A 146 -2.57 -1.25 2.31
N LEU A 147 -2.33 -0.89 1.04
CA LEU A 147 -2.14 0.51 0.65
C LEU A 147 -3.40 1.37 0.87
N ILE A 148 -4.60 0.81 0.66
CA ILE A 148 -5.86 1.51 0.95
C ILE A 148 -5.97 1.85 2.44
N TYR A 149 -5.44 1.01 3.34
CA TYR A 149 -5.42 1.28 4.77
C TYR A 149 -4.43 2.37 5.14
N CYS A 150 -3.18 2.27 4.64
CA CYS A 150 -2.13 3.26 4.92
C CYS A 150 -2.50 4.65 4.39
N CYS A 151 -3.22 4.71 3.27
CA CYS A 151 -3.43 5.94 2.51
C CYS A 151 -4.92 6.16 2.18
N ARG A 152 -5.82 5.90 3.14
CA ARG A 152 -7.27 5.91 2.94
C ARG A 152 -7.82 7.22 2.35
N SER A 153 -7.36 8.36 2.84
CA SER A 153 -7.77 9.67 2.31
C SER A 153 -7.36 9.84 0.86
N SER A 154 -6.11 9.51 0.54
CA SER A 154 -5.58 9.56 -0.83
C SER A 154 -6.35 8.63 -1.77
N TYR A 155 -6.66 7.40 -1.33
CA TYR A 155 -7.51 6.47 -2.09
C TYR A 155 -8.88 7.08 -2.41
N LEU A 156 -9.58 7.61 -1.41
CA LEU A 156 -10.91 8.20 -1.61
C LEU A 156 -10.85 9.41 -2.55
N THR A 157 -9.83 10.25 -2.44
CA THR A 157 -9.61 11.36 -3.37
C THR A 157 -9.35 10.87 -4.79
N ALA A 158 -8.50 9.86 -4.96
CA ALA A 158 -8.18 9.28 -6.26
C ALA A 158 -9.42 8.66 -6.93
N VAL A 159 -10.20 7.87 -6.19
CA VAL A 159 -11.44 7.25 -6.70
C VAL A 159 -12.44 8.33 -7.13
N ASN A 160 -12.65 9.36 -6.30
CA ASN A 160 -13.53 10.47 -6.67
C ASN A 160 -13.04 11.20 -7.92
N GLN A 161 -11.74 11.46 -8.05
CA GLN A 161 -11.16 12.07 -9.25
C GLN A 161 -11.38 11.20 -10.49
N ILE A 162 -11.13 9.88 -10.39
CA ILE A 162 -11.37 8.92 -11.48
C ILE A 162 -12.83 8.99 -11.95
N ILE A 163 -13.78 8.99 -11.02
CA ILE A 163 -15.22 9.07 -11.31
C ILE A 163 -15.55 10.39 -12.00
N GLN A 164 -15.15 11.53 -11.42
CA GLN A 164 -15.49 12.85 -11.95
C GLN A 164 -14.88 13.15 -13.33
N GLN A 165 -13.75 12.52 -13.65
CA GLN A 165 -13.13 12.62 -14.97
C GLN A 165 -13.86 11.82 -16.05
N GLN A 166 -14.79 10.92 -15.67
CA GLN A 166 -15.55 10.13 -16.64
C GLN A 166 -16.85 10.82 -17.09
N PRO A 167 -17.33 10.52 -18.31
CA PRO A 167 -18.67 10.88 -18.76
C PRO A 167 -19.78 10.44 -17.79
N VAL A 168 -20.83 11.26 -17.66
CA VAL A 168 -21.93 11.09 -16.69
C VAL A 168 -22.60 9.71 -16.81
N ASP A 169 -22.74 9.19 -18.03
CA ASP A 169 -23.32 7.87 -18.32
C ASP A 169 -22.50 6.69 -17.75
N ILE A 170 -21.23 6.92 -17.40
CA ILE A 170 -20.32 5.91 -16.84
C ILE A 170 -20.18 6.08 -15.31
N GLN A 171 -20.41 7.28 -14.78
CA GLN A 171 -20.17 7.60 -13.38
C GLN A 171 -20.95 6.70 -12.41
N ASP A 172 -22.25 6.48 -12.64
CA ASP A 172 -23.08 5.64 -11.77
C ASP A 172 -22.58 4.19 -11.68
N ARG A 173 -22.05 3.67 -12.79
CA ARG A 173 -21.43 2.35 -12.84
C ARG A 173 -20.14 2.30 -12.02
N LEU A 174 -19.29 3.31 -12.13
CA LEU A 174 -18.06 3.42 -11.33
C LEU A 174 -18.36 3.56 -9.84
N ILE A 175 -19.29 4.43 -9.48
CA ILE A 175 -19.73 4.63 -8.09
C ILE A 175 -20.19 3.29 -7.50
N SER A 176 -20.99 2.52 -8.26
CA SER A 176 -21.49 1.23 -7.80
C SER A 176 -20.36 0.19 -7.65
N ALA A 177 -19.45 0.12 -8.62
CA ALA A 177 -18.32 -0.81 -8.58
C ALA A 177 -17.35 -0.51 -7.41
N PHE A 178 -16.97 0.76 -7.21
CA PHE A 178 -16.12 1.15 -6.08
C PHE A 178 -16.81 0.98 -4.74
N ARG A 179 -18.12 1.24 -4.66
CA ARG A 179 -18.91 0.94 -3.45
C ARG A 179 -18.85 -0.55 -3.10
N ASN A 180 -18.97 -1.44 -4.08
CA ASN A 180 -18.83 -2.88 -3.87
C ASN A 180 -17.41 -3.27 -3.40
N LEU A 181 -16.37 -2.56 -3.85
CA LEU A 181 -15.01 -2.77 -3.35
C LEU A 181 -14.83 -2.26 -1.91
N ASP A 182 -15.45 -1.12 -1.58
CA ASP A 182 -15.41 -0.55 -0.22
C ASP A 182 -16.14 -1.43 0.81
N THR A 183 -17.21 -2.15 0.44
CA THR A 183 -17.92 -3.05 1.39
C THR A 183 -17.06 -4.21 1.88
N VAL A 184 -16.11 -4.66 1.07
CA VAL A 184 -15.15 -5.71 1.43
C VAL A 184 -13.85 -5.16 2.02
N THR A 185 -13.73 -3.84 2.12
CA THR A 185 -12.57 -3.13 2.70
C THR A 185 -12.99 -2.46 4.02
N PRO A 186 -13.03 -3.20 5.14
CA PRO A 186 -13.43 -2.64 6.44
C PRO A 186 -12.51 -1.49 6.86
N SER A 187 -12.96 -0.59 7.73
CA SER A 187 -12.16 0.58 8.17
C SER A 187 -10.99 0.23 9.11
N HIS A 188 -11.04 -0.93 9.77
CA HIS A 188 -9.98 -1.41 10.67
C HIS A 188 -9.70 -2.89 10.42
N LEU A 189 -8.42 -3.27 10.37
CA LEU A 189 -8.01 -4.66 10.36
C LEU A 189 -7.59 -5.07 11.77
N SER A 190 -8.07 -6.23 12.21
CA SER A 190 -7.53 -6.93 13.38
C SER A 190 -6.70 -8.12 12.87
N GLU A 191 -5.49 -8.33 13.40
CA GLU A 191 -4.69 -9.55 13.16
C GLU A 191 -5.41 -10.71 13.87
N PRO A 192 -6.21 -11.55 13.18
CA PRO A 192 -5.80 -12.54 12.16
C PRO A 192 -6.63 -12.52 10.86
N SER A 193 -7.38 -11.45 10.59
CA SER A 193 -8.37 -11.40 9.50
C SER A 193 -7.81 -10.96 8.14
N ILE A 194 -6.56 -10.47 8.11
CA ILE A 194 -5.94 -9.81 6.94
C ILE A 194 -5.89 -10.75 5.72
N VAL A 195 -5.46 -12.00 5.92
CA VAL A 195 -5.36 -13.00 4.84
C VAL A 195 -6.74 -13.30 4.24
N ARG A 196 -7.77 -13.42 5.08
CA ARG A 196 -9.14 -13.70 4.62
C ARG A 196 -9.73 -12.53 3.84
N HIS A 197 -9.53 -11.30 4.33
CA HIS A 197 -10.01 -10.12 3.63
C HIS A 197 -9.27 -9.88 2.32
N SER A 198 -7.98 -10.24 2.22
CA SER A 198 -7.21 -10.12 0.97
C SER A 198 -7.76 -10.98 -0.18
N GLN A 199 -8.22 -12.21 0.10
CA GLN A 199 -8.82 -13.05 -0.94
C GLN A 199 -10.17 -12.48 -1.42
N VAL A 200 -11.05 -12.12 -0.49
CA VAL A 200 -12.36 -11.53 -0.81
C VAL A 200 -12.20 -10.20 -1.55
N PHE A 201 -11.21 -9.41 -1.16
CA PHE A 201 -10.85 -8.17 -1.85
C PHE A 201 -10.40 -8.43 -3.29
N SER A 202 -9.57 -9.46 -3.53
CA SER A 202 -9.12 -9.82 -4.88
C SER A 202 -10.29 -10.18 -5.81
N GLU A 203 -11.25 -10.94 -5.31
CA GLU A 203 -12.46 -11.30 -6.06
C GLU A 203 -13.33 -10.08 -6.38
N ALA A 204 -13.53 -9.19 -5.41
CA ALA A 204 -14.26 -7.94 -5.61
C ALA A 204 -13.55 -7.01 -6.60
N LEU A 205 -12.22 -6.91 -6.52
CA LEU A 205 -11.41 -6.13 -7.45
C LEU A 205 -11.53 -6.68 -8.87
N LEU A 206 -11.48 -8.00 -9.06
CA LEU A 206 -11.72 -8.61 -10.37
C LEU A 206 -13.11 -8.26 -10.93
N GLY A 207 -14.13 -8.28 -10.07
CA GLY A 207 -15.48 -7.82 -10.42
C GLY A 207 -15.48 -6.38 -10.92
N LEU A 208 -14.88 -5.47 -10.14
CA LEU A 208 -14.72 -4.07 -10.52
C LEU A 208 -14.03 -3.95 -11.88
N LEU A 209 -12.89 -4.61 -12.09
CA LEU A 209 -12.14 -4.51 -13.34
C LEU A 209 -12.93 -5.00 -14.55
N ARG A 210 -13.71 -6.08 -14.41
CA ARG A 210 -14.60 -6.58 -15.47
C ARG A 210 -15.70 -5.58 -15.81
N GLU A 211 -16.24 -4.91 -14.80
CA GLU A 211 -17.29 -3.93 -15.00
C GLU A 211 -16.78 -2.64 -15.63
N VAL A 212 -15.64 -2.12 -15.16
CA VAL A 212 -15.26 -0.74 -15.45
C VAL A 212 -14.23 -0.62 -16.56
N ARG A 213 -13.29 -1.56 -16.70
CA ARG A 213 -12.16 -1.40 -17.64
C ARG A 213 -12.61 -1.33 -19.10
N GLY A 214 -13.60 -2.13 -19.48
CA GLY A 214 -14.15 -2.09 -20.84
C GLY A 214 -14.88 -0.78 -21.16
N VAL A 215 -15.24 0.01 -20.15
CA VAL A 215 -15.99 1.26 -20.32
C VAL A 215 -15.06 2.46 -20.26
N ILE A 216 -14.10 2.44 -19.34
CA ILE A 216 -13.10 3.49 -19.16
C ILE A 216 -12.11 3.54 -20.36
N ARG A 217 -11.81 2.39 -20.99
CA ARG A 217 -10.78 2.30 -22.05
C ARG A 217 -11.27 2.55 -23.48
N VAL A 218 -12.58 2.66 -23.69
CA VAL A 218 -13.18 2.73 -25.04
C VAL A 218 -13.16 4.16 -25.63
N LYS A 219 -12.44 5.10 -25.02
CA LYS A 219 -12.29 6.46 -25.55
C LYS A 219 -10.86 6.97 -25.39
#